data_AF-A0A831SLI3-F1
#
_entry.id   AF-A0A831SLI3-F1
#
_cell.length_a   1.000
_cell.length_b   1.000
_cell.length_c   1.000
_cell.angle_alpha   90.00
_cell.angle_beta   90.00
_cell.angle_gamma   90.00
#
_symmetry.space_group_name_H-M   'P 1'
#
loop_
_entity.id
_entity.type
_entity.pdbx_description
1 polymer ?
#
loop_
_entity_poly.entity_id
_entity_poly.type
_entity_poly.pdbx_seq_one_letter_code
_entity_poly.pdbx_strand_id
1 'polypeptide(L)'
;MVTKWRTSLDVIKFVREILRYCKNKPVIKTDRGPWYRWTLQRLGLKHEYETFGERNAIEGWFNILKSRLKRFWKRFPSNASKESVESWITAFVTLYNLEVRIS
;
A
#
# COMPACT_ATOMS: atom_id res chain seq x y z
N MET A 1 7.28 -4.97 -2.38
CA MET A 1 7.94 -4.44 -3.59
C MET A 1 8.35 -3.00 -3.35
N VAL A 2 9.65 -2.71 -3.40
CA VAL A 2 10.17 -1.33 -3.37
C VAL A 2 10.56 -0.96 -4.80
N THR A 3 9.99 0.13 -5.34
CA THR A 3 10.32 0.63 -6.68
C THR A 3 11.15 1.91 -6.56
N LYS A 4 12.06 2.14 -7.52
CA LYS A 4 12.87 3.36 -7.57
C LYS A 4 12.09 4.55 -8.13
N TRP A 5 11.10 4.27 -8.97
CA TRP A 5 10.31 5.28 -9.68
C TRP A 5 8.80 5.11 -9.40
N ARG A 6 8.02 6.09 -9.88
CA ARG A 6 6.55 6.10 -9.86
C ARG A 6 6.04 6.11 -11.30
N THR A 7 6.33 5.04 -12.04
CA THR A 7 5.91 4.91 -13.44
C THR A 7 4.65 4.08 -13.58
N SER A 8 4.04 4.12 -14.77
CA SER A 8 2.93 3.23 -15.12
C SER A 8 3.31 1.73 -15.02
N LEU A 9 4.57 1.36 -15.26
CA LEU A 9 5.02 -0.03 -15.12
C LEU A 9 5.04 -0.48 -13.65
N ASP A 10 5.47 0.41 -12.75
CA ASP A 10 5.46 0.17 -11.30
C ASP A 10 4.03 -0.07 -10.80
N VAL A 11 3.09 0.75 -11.26
CA VAL A 11 1.66 0.60 -10.93
C VAL A 11 1.09 -0.69 -11.49
N ILE A 12 1.40 -1.07 -12.74
CA ILE A 12 0.95 -2.36 -13.31
C ILE A 12 1.43 -3.54 -12.45
N LYS A 13 2.71 -3.54 -12.09
CA LYS A 13 3.29 -4.60 -11.25
C LYS A 13 2.61 -4.65 -9.89
N PHE A 14 2.42 -3.48 -9.26
CA PHE A 14 1.76 -3.38 -7.96
C PHE A 14 0.30 -3.86 -7.98
N VAL A 15 -0.48 -3.42 -8.97
CA VAL A 15 -1.89 -3.78 -9.09
C VAL A 15 -2.03 -5.28 -9.36
N ARG A 16 -1.20 -5.88 -10.22
CA ARG A 16 -1.20 -7.34 -10.44
C ARG A 16 -0.95 -8.12 -9.16
N GLU A 17 -0.04 -7.65 -8.30
CA GLU A 17 0.22 -8.30 -7.02
C GLU A 17 -0.99 -8.23 -6.07
N ILE A 18 -1.68 -7.08 -6.03
CA ILE A 18 -2.92 -6.89 -5.24
C ILE A 18 -4.04 -7.79 -5.74
N LEU A 19 -4.24 -7.87 -7.07
CA LEU A 19 -5.33 -8.64 -7.66
C LEU A 19 -5.29 -10.12 -7.28
N ARG A 20 -4.12 -10.69 -6.93
CA ARG A 20 -4.02 -12.06 -6.42
C ARG A 20 -4.76 -12.29 -5.10
N TYR A 21 -5.02 -11.21 -4.35
CA TYR A 21 -5.77 -11.24 -3.08
C TYR A 21 -7.24 -10.84 -3.26
N CYS A 22 -7.66 -10.48 -4.47
CA CYS A 22 -9.04 -10.12 -4.79
C CYS A 22 -9.76 -11.30 -5.46
N LYS A 23 -10.99 -11.60 -5.04
CA LYS A 23 -11.79 -12.67 -5.67
C LYS A 23 -12.38 -12.26 -7.03
N ASN A 24 -12.59 -10.95 -7.25
CA ASN A 24 -13.24 -10.37 -8.43
C ASN A 24 -12.36 -9.25 -9.02
N LYS A 25 -12.83 -8.59 -10.09
CA LYS A 25 -12.27 -7.32 -10.57
C LYS A 25 -12.78 -6.17 -9.69
N PRO A 26 -11.99 -5.65 -8.73
CA PRO A 26 -12.44 -4.57 -7.86
C PRO A 26 -12.55 -3.25 -8.63
N VAL A 27 -13.36 -2.35 -8.11
CA VAL A 27 -13.24 -0.92 -8.42
C VAL A 27 -12.04 -0.39 -7.64
N ILE A 28 -11.10 0.26 -8.32
CA ILE A 28 -9.93 0.86 -7.69
C ILE A 28 -10.19 2.35 -7.49
N LYS A 29 -10.06 2.83 -6.25
CA LYS A 29 -10.19 4.25 -5.90
C LYS A 29 -8.81 4.84 -5.59
N THR A 30 -8.41 5.89 -6.31
CA THR A 30 -7.12 6.57 -6.06
C THR A 30 -7.23 8.09 -6.18
N ASP A 31 -6.13 8.76 -5.88
CA ASP A 31 -5.95 10.18 -6.24
C ASP A 31 -5.85 10.39 -7.77
N ARG A 32 -5.64 11.65 -8.16
CA ARG A 32 -5.46 12.09 -9.55
C ARG A 32 -4.06 11.78 -10.13
N GLY A 33 -3.30 10.85 -9.54
CA GLY A 33 -1.99 10.45 -10.03
C GLY A 33 -2.04 10.05 -11.51
N PRO A 34 -1.20 10.64 -12.39
CA PRO A 34 -1.33 10.48 -13.85
C PRO A 34 -1.07 9.04 -14.30
N TRP A 35 -0.32 8.27 -13.52
CA TRP A 35 0.03 6.88 -13.79
C TRP A 35 -1.14 5.89 -13.63
N TYR A 36 -2.18 6.21 -12.84
CA TYR A 36 -3.25 5.26 -12.53
C TYR A 36 -4.24 5.06 -13.69
N ARG A 37 -4.63 6.15 -14.38
CA ARG A 37 -5.70 6.11 -15.39
C ARG A 37 -5.40 5.09 -16.50
N TRP A 38 -4.25 5.26 -17.14
CA TRP A 38 -3.86 4.41 -18.26
C TRP A 38 -3.58 2.96 -17.82
N THR A 39 -2.98 2.77 -16.64
CA THR A 39 -2.61 1.43 -16.15
C THR A 39 -3.83 0.61 -15.76
N LEU A 40 -4.77 1.20 -15.03
CA LEU A 40 -6.00 0.53 -14.61
C LEU A 40 -6.90 0.22 -15.81
N GLN A 41 -7.00 1.14 -16.78
CA GLN A 41 -7.68 0.89 -18.05
C GLN A 41 -7.05 -0.29 -18.80
N ARG A 42 -5.72 -0.35 -18.89
CA ARG A 42 -5.00 -1.46 -19.55
C ARG A 42 -5.21 -2.81 -18.86
N LEU A 43 -5.46 -2.81 -17.55
CA LEU A 43 -5.78 -4.02 -16.77
C LEU A 43 -7.28 -4.36 -16.78
N GLY A 44 -8.12 -3.56 -17.45
CA GLY A 44 -9.56 -3.77 -17.51
C GLY A 44 -10.26 -3.58 -16.17
N LEU A 45 -9.72 -2.70 -15.32
CA LEU A 45 -10.26 -2.36 -14.01
C LEU A 45 -11.02 -1.04 -14.07
N LYS A 46 -12.12 -0.94 -13.31
CA LYS A 46 -12.81 0.33 -13.10
C LYS A 46 -11.97 1.21 -12.18
N HIS A 47 -11.83 2.48 -12.54
CA HIS A 47 -11.07 3.47 -11.78
C HIS A 47 -11.97 4.65 -11.43
N GLU A 48 -12.04 4.96 -10.15
CA GLU A 48 -12.74 6.14 -9.64
C GLU A 48 -11.76 7.08 -8.94
N TYR A 49 -11.91 8.37 -9.22
CA TYR A 49 -11.16 9.41 -8.54
C TYR A 49 -11.92 9.83 -7.29
N GLU A 50 -11.26 9.73 -6.14
CA GLU A 50 -11.84 10.15 -4.87
C GLU A 50 -10.84 11.05 -4.15
N THR A 51 -11.25 12.26 -3.76
CA THR A 51 -10.40 13.17 -2.97
C THR A 51 -10.59 12.94 -1.47
N PHE A 52 -11.82 12.66 -1.05
CA PHE A 52 -12.24 12.38 0.32
C PHE A 52 -13.26 11.23 0.32
N GLY A 53 -13.24 10.36 1.32
CA GLY A 53 -14.17 9.22 1.39
C GLY A 53 -13.49 7.96 1.93
N GLU A 54 -13.64 6.85 1.22
CA GLU A 54 -13.06 5.55 1.59
C GLU A 54 -11.53 5.59 1.66
N ARG A 55 -10.90 6.54 0.95
CA ARG A 55 -9.47 6.83 1.09
C ARG A 55 -9.05 7.21 2.52
N ASN A 56 -9.95 7.76 3.33
CA ASN A 56 -9.66 8.12 4.72
C ASN A 56 -9.27 6.89 5.55
N ALA A 57 -9.79 5.70 5.24
CA ALA A 57 -9.42 4.47 5.92
C ALA A 57 -7.94 4.12 5.67
N ILE A 58 -7.48 4.27 4.43
CA ILE A 58 -6.07 4.05 4.05
C ILE A 58 -5.17 5.12 4.70
N GLU A 59 -5.59 6.39 4.69
CA GLU A 59 -4.83 7.46 5.35
C GLU A 59 -4.72 7.23 6.87
N GLY A 60 -5.80 6.81 7.51
CA GLY A 60 -5.84 6.41 8.92
C GLY A 60 -4.87 5.26 9.21
N TRP A 61 -4.88 4.22 8.39
CA TRP A 61 -3.95 3.10 8.52
C TRP A 61 -2.49 3.54 8.40
N PHE A 62 -2.17 4.40 7.42
CA PHE A 62 -0.82 4.95 7.28
C PHE A 62 -0.41 5.84 8.46
N ASN A 63 -1.35 6.53 9.11
CA ASN A 63 -1.07 7.29 10.32
C ASN A 63 -0.67 6.38 11.48
N ILE A 64 -1.30 5.21 11.63
CA ILE A 64 -0.89 4.20 12.62
C ILE A 64 0.54 3.73 12.34
N LEU A 65 0.84 3.34 11.09
CA LEU A 65 2.20 2.95 10.70
C LEU A 65 3.21 4.06 11.00
N LYS A 66 2.94 5.30 10.58
CA LYS A 66 3.80 6.47 10.85
C LYS A 66 4.00 6.71 12.34
N SER A 67 2.95 6.54 13.15
CA SER A 67 3.03 6.66 14.61
C SER A 67 3.99 5.62 15.21
N ARG A 68 3.93 4.37 14.72
CA ARG A 68 4.88 3.33 15.13
C ARG A 68 6.30 3.63 14.68
N LEU A 69 6.50 4.10 13.44
CA LEU A 69 7.81 4.53 12.94
C LEU A 69 8.43 5.66 13.78
N LYS A 70 7.61 6.61 14.26
CA LYS A 70 8.07 7.71 15.12
C LYS A 70 8.67 7.24 16.44
N ARG A 71 8.24 6.09 16.99
CA ARG A 71 8.76 5.56 18.27
C ARG A 71 10.25 5.24 18.25
N PHE A 72 10.80 4.97 17.06
CA PHE A 72 12.22 4.75 16.85
C PHE A 72 12.84 5.83 15.95
N TRP A 73 12.30 7.05 16.01
CA TRP A 73 12.82 8.21 15.26
C TRP A 73 12.84 8.00 13.74
N LYS A 74 11.98 7.12 13.23
CA LYS A 74 11.94 6.69 11.82
C LYS A 74 13.28 6.13 11.32
N ARG A 75 14.13 5.63 12.23
CA ARG A 75 15.49 5.20 11.93
C ARG A 75 15.65 3.71 12.24
N PHE A 76 15.75 2.91 11.18
CA PHE A 76 16.20 1.55 11.32
C PHE A 76 17.69 1.51 11.72
N PRO A 77 18.16 0.42 12.37
CA PRO A 77 19.58 0.25 12.68
C PRO A 77 20.49 0.51 11.48
N SER A 78 21.71 1.00 11.71
CA SER A 78 22.63 1.41 10.63
C SER A 78 23.00 0.30 9.65
N ASN A 79 22.89 -0.96 10.09
CA ASN A 79 23.11 -2.18 9.30
C ASN A 79 21.82 -2.82 8.78
N ALA A 80 20.67 -2.14 8.88
CA ALA A 80 19.41 -2.70 8.41
C ALA A 80 19.44 -2.88 6.89
N SER A 81 19.36 -4.13 6.45
CA SER A 81 19.17 -4.46 5.05
C SER A 81 17.73 -4.20 4.62
N LYS A 82 17.48 -4.19 3.31
CA LYS A 82 16.13 -4.12 2.76
C LYS A 82 15.24 -5.23 3.30
N GLU A 83 15.78 -6.44 3.41
CA GLU A 83 15.10 -7.63 3.90
C GLU A 83 14.72 -7.48 5.38
N SER A 84 15.59 -6.87 6.19
CA SER A 84 15.29 -6.55 7.59
C SER A 84 14.10 -5.59 7.71
N VAL A 85 14.07 -4.55 6.87
CA VAL A 85 12.94 -3.60 6.83
C VAL A 85 11.66 -4.28 6.34
N GLU A 86 11.73 -5.12 5.30
CA GLU A 86 10.58 -5.88 4.80
C GLU A 86 10.05 -6.87 5.85
N SER A 87 10.94 -7.53 6.59
CA SER A 87 10.56 -8.42 7.71
C SER A 87 9.88 -7.66 8.84
N TRP A 88 10.40 -6.48 9.21
CA TRP A 88 9.79 -5.65 10.24
C TRP A 88 8.39 -5.18 9.83
N ILE A 89 8.23 -4.69 8.60
CA ILE A 89 6.92 -4.27 8.08
C ILE A 89 5.95 -5.46 8.07
N THR A 90 6.40 -6.63 7.62
CA THR A 90 5.58 -7.85 7.59
C THR A 90 5.11 -8.25 8.99
N ALA A 91 6.00 -8.24 9.99
CA ALA A 91 5.66 -8.53 11.37
C ALA A 91 4.64 -7.51 11.92
N PHE A 92 4.87 -6.22 11.66
CA PHE A 92 3.96 -5.16 12.08
C PHE A 92 2.55 -5.33 11.47
N VAL A 93 2.45 -5.57 10.17
CA VAL A 93 1.15 -5.77 9.48
C VAL A 93 0.45 -7.03 9.98
N THR A 94 1.21 -8.11 10.20
CA THR A 94 0.66 -9.36 10.74
C THR A 94 0.04 -9.15 12.12
N LEU A 95 0.76 -8.49 13.02
CA LEU A 95 0.27 -8.17 14.36
C LEU A 95 -0.96 -7.26 14.31
N TYR A 96 -0.92 -6.21 13.49
CA TYR A 96 -2.07 -5.32 13.28
C TYR A 96 -3.32 -6.10 12.82
N ASN A 97 -3.17 -6.98 11.83
CA ASN A 97 -4.28 -7.78 11.30
C ASN A 97 -4.78 -8.84 12.29
N LEU A 98 -3.93 -9.36 13.17
CA LEU A 98 -4.36 -10.26 14.26
C LEU A 98 -5.16 -9.52 15.32
N GLU A 99 -4.68 -8.35 15.74
CA GLU A 99 -5.37 -7.49 16.72
C GLU A 99 -6.74 -7.04 16.22
N VAL A 100 -6.85 -6.63 14.94
CA VAL A 100 -8.13 -6.29 14.29
C VAL A 100 -9.08 -7.48 14.17
N ARG A 101 -8.58 -8.72 14.13
CA ARG A 101 -9.44 -9.92 14.06
C ARG A 101 -9.99 -10.37 15.42
N ILE A 102 -9.35 -9.96 16.50
CA ILE A 102 -9.70 -10.35 17.88
C ILE A 102 -10.58 -9.27 18.55
N SER A 103 -10.62 -8.06 17.98
CA SER A 103 -11.47 -6.94 18.41
C SER A 103 -12.84 -6.97 17.74
#